data_AF-A0A3M7EI82-F1
#
_entry.id   AF-A0A3M7EI82-F1
#
_cell.length_a   1.000
_cell.length_b   1.000
_cell.length_c   1.000
_cell.angle_alpha   90.00
_cell.angle_beta   90.00
_cell.angle_gamma   90.00
#
_symmetry.space_group_name_H-M   'P 1'
#
loop_
_entity.id
_entity.type
_entity.pdbx_description
1 polymer ?
#
loop_
_entity_poly.entity_id
_entity_poly.type
_entity_poly.pdbx_seq_one_letter_code
_entity_poly.pdbx_strand_id
1 'polypeptide(L)'
;MRALKGPKTWLVHACTQSIALVLVVASAALGIQLAQSGHQLDEVHVVIGLLLFAALWFLAIGGLMQHLYYRKYHQRSFIGVAHAWSARGMITLAIINGGLGLALAGGHEAGTYAAYGVVTAVIWICWVGLTVISMRRESRNTKGQ
;
A
#
# COMPACT_ATOMS: atom_id res chain seq x y z
N MET A 1 -6.96 -9.56 0.92
CA MET A 1 -8.31 -9.35 0.35
C MET A 1 -8.66 -10.57 -0.50
N ARG A 2 -9.73 -11.31 -0.18
CA ARG A 2 -10.24 -12.43 -1.02
C ARG A 2 -11.68 -12.14 -1.43
N ALA A 3 -11.92 -10.98 -2.05
CA ALA A 3 -13.22 -10.63 -2.60
C ALA A 3 -13.54 -11.41 -3.89
N LEU A 4 -12.51 -11.70 -4.70
CA LEU A 4 -12.61 -12.55 -5.89
C LEU A 4 -12.07 -13.94 -5.57
N LYS A 5 -12.96 -14.94 -5.54
CA LYS A 5 -12.58 -16.36 -5.55
C LYS A 5 -12.51 -16.81 -7.01
N GLY A 6 -11.30 -16.94 -7.55
CA GLY A 6 -11.09 -17.44 -8.90
C GLY A 6 -9.62 -17.80 -9.13
N PRO A 7 -9.32 -18.70 -10.08
CA PRO A 7 -7.95 -19.14 -10.36
C PRO A 7 -7.02 -18.00 -10.82
N LYS A 8 -7.59 -16.87 -11.27
CA LYS A 8 -6.84 -15.71 -11.79
C LYS A 8 -6.59 -14.59 -10.75
N THR A 9 -7.11 -14.69 -9.52
CA THR A 9 -6.99 -13.61 -8.53
C THR A 9 -5.53 -13.31 -8.15
N TRP A 10 -4.68 -14.33 -8.09
CA TRP A 10 -3.26 -14.15 -7.80
C TRP A 10 -2.53 -13.40 -8.93
N LEU A 11 -2.92 -13.65 -10.19
CA LEU A 11 -2.34 -12.98 -11.36
C LEU A 11 -2.71 -11.51 -11.38
N VAL A 12 -3.98 -11.17 -11.15
CA VAL A 12 -4.43 -9.78 -11.04
C VAL A 12 -3.67 -9.06 -9.92
N HIS A 13 -3.52 -9.72 -8.76
CA HIS A 13 -2.74 -9.18 -7.67
C HIS A 13 -1.26 -8.94 -8.05
N ALA A 14 -0.60 -9.92 -8.67
CA ALA A 14 0.78 -9.79 -9.09
C ALA A 14 0.96 -8.66 -10.12
N CYS A 15 0.11 -8.60 -11.15
CA CYS A 15 0.16 -7.55 -12.17
C CYS A 15 -0.04 -6.16 -11.57
N THR A 16 -1.08 -5.98 -10.74
CA THR A 16 -1.33 -4.68 -10.08
C THR A 16 -0.17 -4.27 -9.18
N GLN A 17 0.45 -5.21 -8.46
CA GLN A 17 1.61 -4.90 -7.63
C GLN A 17 2.86 -4.57 -8.44
N SER A 18 3.11 -5.26 -9.55
CA SER A 18 4.22 -4.94 -10.44
C SER A 18 4.06 -3.54 -11.03
N ILE A 19 2.85 -3.18 -11.49
CA ILE A 19 2.56 -1.83 -12.00
C ILE A 19 2.78 -0.79 -10.90
N ALA A 20 2.22 -1.02 -9.70
CA ALA A 20 2.38 -0.11 -8.57
C ALA A 20 3.86 0.08 -8.19
N LEU A 21 4.66 -0.99 -8.20
CA LEU A 21 6.09 -0.92 -7.88
C LEU A 21 6.86 -0.09 -8.90
N VAL A 22 6.58 -0.24 -10.20
CA VAL A 22 7.18 0.59 -11.26
C VAL A 22 6.82 2.06 -11.05
N LEU A 23 5.55 2.36 -10.78
CA LEU A 23 5.10 3.74 -10.53
C LEU A 23 5.77 4.33 -9.28
N VAL A 24 5.92 3.55 -8.22
CA VAL A 24 6.59 3.97 -6.99
C VAL A 24 8.08 4.24 -7.22
N VAL A 25 8.77 3.42 -8.02
CA VAL A 25 10.17 3.68 -8.41
C VAL A 25 10.30 4.97 -9.22
N ALA A 26 9.45 5.16 -10.23
CA ALA A 26 9.46 6.38 -11.04
C ALA A 26 9.15 7.62 -10.18
N SER A 27 8.16 7.53 -9.29
CA SER A 27 7.76 8.62 -8.39
C SER A 27 8.88 8.95 -7.40
N ALA A 28 9.54 7.94 -6.82
CA ALA A 28 10.67 8.15 -5.92
C ALA A 28 11.86 8.80 -6.63
N ALA A 29 12.20 8.35 -7.85
CA ALA A 29 13.29 8.94 -8.63
C ALA A 29 13.05 10.43 -8.91
N LEU A 30 11.85 10.79 -9.39
CA LEU A 30 11.48 12.18 -9.65
C LEU A 30 11.43 13.00 -8.35
N GLY A 31 10.87 12.44 -7.28
CA GLY A 31 10.77 13.10 -5.97
C GLY A 31 12.14 13.38 -5.35
N ILE A 32 13.08 12.43 -5.43
CA ILE A 32 14.46 12.61 -4.95
C ILE A 32 15.15 13.73 -5.74
N GLN A 33 15.02 13.72 -7.07
CA GLN A 33 15.61 14.76 -7.92
C GLN A 33 15.09 16.16 -7.57
N LEU A 34 13.78 16.29 -7.33
CA LEU A 34 13.16 17.55 -6.94
C LEU A 34 13.61 17.98 -5.53
N ALA A 35 13.59 17.07 -4.56
CA ALA A 35 14.00 17.36 -3.20
C ALA A 35 15.48 17.74 -3.08
N GLN A 36 16.35 17.13 -3.89
CA GLN A 36 17.76 17.53 -3.99
C GLN A 36 17.90 18.95 -4.54
N SER A 37 17.15 19.28 -5.58
CA SER A 37 17.19 20.60 -6.22
C SER A 37 16.63 21.69 -5.30
N GLY A 38 15.64 21.37 -4.48
CA GLY A 38 15.02 22.26 -3.50
C GLY A 38 15.69 22.29 -2.13
N HIS A 39 16.73 21.47 -1.88
CA HIS A 39 17.33 21.27 -0.55
C HIS A 39 16.31 20.84 0.53
N GLN A 40 15.37 19.95 0.16
CA GLN A 40 14.23 19.50 0.99
C GLN A 40 14.34 18.01 1.37
N LEU A 41 15.54 17.45 1.45
CA LEU A 41 15.73 16.02 1.73
C LEU A 41 15.36 15.61 3.17
N ASP A 42 15.39 16.56 4.09
CA ASP A 42 15.05 16.42 5.51
C ASP A 42 13.56 16.69 5.80
N GLU A 43 12.79 17.10 4.78
CA GLU A 43 11.36 17.30 4.93
C GLU A 43 10.63 16.00 5.26
N VAL A 44 9.63 16.12 6.14
CA VAL A 44 8.90 14.97 6.71
C VAL A 44 8.30 14.09 5.60
N HIS A 45 7.74 14.71 4.55
CA HIS A 45 7.20 14.00 3.38
C HIS A 45 8.26 13.15 2.67
N VAL A 46 9.47 13.71 2.48
CA VAL A 46 10.55 13.04 1.74
C VAL A 46 11.10 11.88 2.55
N VAL A 47 11.35 12.09 3.85
CA VAL A 47 11.84 11.04 4.75
C VAL A 47 10.85 9.89 4.87
N ILE A 48 9.56 10.18 5.14
CA ILE A 48 8.52 9.15 5.21
C ILE A 48 8.35 8.46 3.85
N GLY A 49 8.40 9.21 2.74
CA GLY A 49 8.33 8.69 1.39
C GLY A 49 9.43 7.67 1.08
N LEU A 50 10.67 7.95 1.47
CA LEU A 50 11.80 7.02 1.29
C LEU A 50 11.69 5.78 2.17
N LEU A 51 11.20 5.92 3.40
CA LEU A 51 10.93 4.78 4.28
C LEU A 51 9.81 3.90 3.71
N LEU A 52 8.73 4.50 3.19
CA LEU A 52 7.67 3.79 2.48
C LEU A 52 8.22 3.09 1.23
N PHE A 53 9.05 3.76 0.44
CA PHE A 53 9.70 3.19 -0.74
C PHE A 53 10.48 1.92 -0.37
N ALA A 54 11.35 1.99 0.63
CA ALA A 54 12.13 0.84 1.12
C ALA A 54 11.21 -0.28 1.65
N ALA A 55 10.22 0.06 2.47
CA ALA A 55 9.29 -0.91 3.05
C ALA A 55 8.42 -1.63 2.00
N LEU A 56 8.06 -0.96 0.89
CA LEU A 56 7.34 -1.58 -0.21
C LEU A 56 8.16 -2.68 -0.91
N TRP A 57 9.48 -2.54 -1.00
CA TRP A 57 10.35 -3.60 -1.51
C TRP A 57 10.37 -4.82 -0.60
N PHE A 58 10.46 -4.61 0.72
CA PHE A 58 10.34 -5.71 1.70
C PHE A 58 8.99 -6.40 1.59
N LEU A 59 7.90 -5.65 1.37
CA LEU A 59 6.59 -6.23 1.12
C LEU A 59 6.53 -7.02 -0.19
N ALA A 60 7.10 -6.51 -1.29
CA ALA A 60 7.12 -7.19 -2.57
C ALA A 60 7.85 -8.54 -2.49
N ILE A 61 9.04 -8.55 -1.87
CA ILE A 61 9.83 -9.76 -1.64
C ILE A 61 9.08 -10.71 -0.71
N GLY A 62 8.56 -10.22 0.43
CA GLY A 62 7.80 -11.04 1.38
C GLY A 62 6.53 -11.66 0.78
N GLY A 63 5.85 -10.93 -0.10
CA GLY A 63 4.68 -11.42 -0.84
C GLY A 63 5.05 -12.55 -1.80
N LEU A 64 6.17 -12.41 -2.53
CA LEU A 64 6.70 -13.45 -3.40
C LEU A 64 7.12 -14.70 -2.61
N MET A 65 7.86 -14.52 -1.50
CA MET A 65 8.25 -15.62 -0.62
C MET A 65 7.03 -16.37 -0.09
N GLN A 66 6.00 -15.66 0.38
CA GLN A 66 4.76 -16.28 0.82
C GLN A 66 4.06 -17.03 -0.32
N HIS A 67 4.05 -16.50 -1.54
CA HIS A 67 3.45 -17.17 -2.69
C HIS A 67 4.17 -18.47 -3.03
N LEU A 68 5.50 -18.45 -3.08
CA LEU A 68 6.33 -19.63 -3.33
C LEU A 68 6.15 -20.68 -2.22
N TYR A 69 6.11 -20.23 -0.96
CA TYR A 69 5.85 -21.10 0.19
C TYR A 69 4.46 -21.75 0.11
N TYR A 70 3.42 -20.98 -0.20
CA TYR A 70 2.06 -21.51 -0.35
C TYR A 70 1.96 -22.49 -1.52
N ARG A 71 2.69 -22.26 -2.62
CA ARG A 71 2.73 -23.20 -3.75
C ARG A 71 3.35 -24.55 -3.39
N LYS A 72 4.35 -24.57 -2.51
CA LYS A 72 5.04 -25.80 -2.08
C LYS A 72 4.33 -26.53 -0.94
N TYR A 73 3.85 -25.79 0.05
CA TYR A 73 3.35 -26.35 1.31
C TYR A 73 1.84 -26.21 1.49
N HIS A 74 1.14 -25.49 0.60
CA HIS A 74 -0.30 -25.19 0.68
C HIS A 74 -0.75 -24.53 2.01
N GLN A 75 0.19 -23.94 2.74
CA GLN A 75 -0.03 -23.32 4.04
C GLN A 75 0.41 -21.85 4.07
N ARG A 76 -0.21 -21.06 4.95
CA ARG A 76 0.23 -19.69 5.20
C ARG A 76 1.45 -19.72 6.12
N SER A 77 2.54 -19.05 5.71
CA SER A 77 3.70 -18.84 6.59
C SER A 77 3.48 -17.61 7.48
N PHE A 78 4.30 -17.50 8.52
CA PHE A 78 4.39 -16.29 9.34
C PHE A 78 4.67 -15.03 8.49
N ILE A 79 5.55 -15.14 7.48
CA ILE A 79 5.85 -14.05 6.54
C ILE A 79 4.59 -13.61 5.81
N GLY A 80 3.72 -14.54 5.43
CA GLY A 80 2.46 -14.22 4.78
C GLY A 80 1.48 -13.43 5.66
N VAL A 81 1.45 -13.73 6.96
CA VAL A 81 0.64 -12.99 7.94
C VAL A 81 1.21 -11.60 8.16
N ALA A 82 2.53 -11.50 8.38
CA ALA A 82 3.23 -10.24 8.54
C ALA A 82 3.06 -9.34 7.30
N HIS A 83 3.30 -9.87 6.10
CA HIS A 83 3.08 -9.16 4.84
C HIS A 83 1.66 -8.60 4.73
N ALA A 84 0.64 -9.40 5.03
CA ALA A 84 -0.76 -8.98 4.91
C ALA A 84 -1.13 -7.85 5.89
N TRP A 85 -0.58 -7.84 7.10
CA TRP A 85 -0.83 -6.78 8.08
C TRP A 85 0.00 -5.53 7.81
N SER A 86 1.28 -5.68 7.49
CA SER A 86 2.14 -4.56 7.14
C SER A 86 1.63 -3.83 5.89
N ALA A 87 1.20 -4.55 4.85
CA ALA A 87 0.59 -3.95 3.67
C ALA A 87 -0.66 -3.10 3.97
N ARG A 88 -1.44 -3.46 5.00
CA ARG A 88 -2.60 -2.66 5.43
C ARG A 88 -2.16 -1.36 6.09
N GLY A 89 -1.17 -1.40 6.97
CA GLY A 89 -0.61 -0.21 7.60
C GLY A 89 -0.01 0.76 6.57
N MET A 90 0.68 0.23 5.56
CA MET A 90 1.32 1.04 4.54
C MET A 90 0.35 1.87 3.69
N ILE A 91 -0.89 1.41 3.47
CA ILE A 91 -1.89 2.19 2.73
C ILE A 91 -2.25 3.47 3.49
N THR A 92 -2.48 3.37 4.80
CA THR A 92 -2.76 4.54 5.64
C THR A 92 -1.57 5.50 5.67
N LEU A 93 -0.35 4.98 5.87
CA LEU A 93 0.85 5.81 5.87
C LEU A 93 1.09 6.49 4.52
N ALA A 94 0.82 5.80 3.40
CA ALA A 94 0.95 6.38 2.07
C ALA A 94 -0.04 7.52 1.81
N ILE A 95 -1.29 7.41 2.31
CA ILE A 95 -2.27 8.50 2.24
C ILE A 95 -1.82 9.70 3.06
N ILE A 96 -1.36 9.47 4.30
CA ILE A 96 -0.84 10.56 5.13
C ILE A 96 0.36 11.22 4.43
N ASN A 97 1.28 10.42 3.91
CA ASN A 97 2.45 10.93 3.21
C ASN A 97 2.09 11.72 1.95
N GLY A 98 1.10 11.30 1.17
CA GLY A 98 0.63 12.05 0.02
C GLY A 98 0.04 13.41 0.41
N GLY A 99 -0.68 13.48 1.53
CA GLY A 99 -1.18 14.74 2.09
C GLY A 99 -0.05 15.67 2.53
N LEU A 100 0.98 15.12 3.18
CA LEU A 100 2.20 15.87 3.54
C LEU A 100 2.93 16.40 2.29
N GLY A 101 2.97 15.62 1.21
CA GLY A 101 3.55 16.05 -0.06
C GLY A 101 2.78 17.19 -0.71
N LEU A 102 1.45 17.13 -0.68
CA LEU A 102 0.59 18.22 -1.15
C LEU A 102 0.79 19.49 -0.31
N ALA A 103 0.90 19.36 1.00
CA ALA A 103 1.20 20.47 1.90
C ALA A 103 2.59 21.07 1.64
N LEU A 104 3.61 20.23 1.43
CA LEU A 104 4.98 20.65 1.13
C LEU A 104 5.08 21.38 -0.21
N ALA A 105 4.32 20.92 -1.22
CA ALA A 105 4.30 21.57 -2.53
C ALA A 105 3.80 23.03 -2.47
N GLY A 106 2.92 23.35 -1.51
CA GLY A 106 2.44 24.72 -1.27
C GLY A 106 1.70 25.33 -2.47
N GLY A 107 1.25 26.58 -2.36
CA GLY A 107 0.70 27.32 -3.51
C GLY A 107 -0.64 26.82 -4.10
N HIS A 108 -1.28 25.83 -3.48
CA HIS A 108 -2.58 25.30 -3.92
C HIS A 108 -3.75 26.02 -3.24
N GLU A 109 -4.89 26.10 -3.93
CA GLU A 109 -6.14 26.60 -3.35
C GLU A 109 -6.70 25.63 -2.29
N ALA A 110 -7.50 26.17 -1.35
CA ALA A 110 -8.21 25.38 -0.33
C ALA A 110 -9.00 24.20 -0.92
N GLY A 111 -9.57 24.37 -2.12
CA GLY A 111 -10.29 23.33 -2.84
C GLY A 111 -9.42 22.11 -3.17
N THR A 112 -8.12 22.27 -3.41
CA THR A 112 -7.21 21.16 -3.73
C THR A 112 -6.96 20.28 -2.50
N TYR A 113 -6.71 20.89 -1.34
CA TYR A 113 -6.55 20.17 -0.08
C TYR A 113 -7.85 19.45 0.31
N ALA A 114 -9.00 20.10 0.14
CA ALA A 114 -10.31 19.50 0.38
C ALA A 114 -10.56 18.31 -0.56
N ALA A 115 -10.28 18.45 -1.86
CA ALA A 115 -10.43 17.38 -2.83
C ALA A 115 -9.55 16.17 -2.48
N TYR A 116 -8.28 16.39 -2.13
CA TYR A 116 -7.39 15.33 -1.68
C TYR A 116 -7.95 14.62 -0.44
N GLY A 117 -8.34 15.38 0.58
CA GLY A 117 -8.88 14.85 1.83
C GLY A 117 -10.14 14.01 1.61
N VAL A 118 -11.10 14.51 0.83
CA VAL A 118 -12.36 13.80 0.55
C VAL A 118 -12.11 12.52 -0.24
N VAL A 119 -11.35 12.60 -1.34
CA VAL A 119 -11.10 11.44 -2.21
C VAL A 119 -10.37 10.34 -1.44
N THR A 120 -9.30 10.70 -0.72
CA THR A 120 -8.53 9.71 0.04
C THR A 120 -9.31 9.13 1.22
N ALA A 121 -10.14 9.92 1.91
CA ALA A 121 -11.00 9.42 2.97
C ALA A 121 -12.04 8.41 2.45
N VAL A 122 -12.69 8.70 1.33
CA VAL A 122 -13.67 7.78 0.70
C VAL A 122 -12.99 6.46 0.32
N ILE A 123 -11.86 6.53 -0.39
CA ILE A 123 -11.10 5.34 -0.80
C ILE A 123 -10.68 4.52 0.43
N TRP A 124 -10.17 5.17 1.47
CA TRP A 124 -9.72 4.51 2.68
C TRP A 124 -10.86 3.83 3.42
N ILE A 125 -12.01 4.50 3.59
CA ILE A 125 -13.21 3.93 4.23
C ILE A 125 -13.70 2.70 3.47
N CYS A 126 -13.79 2.79 2.14
CA CYS A 126 -14.16 1.65 1.30
C CYS A 126 -13.20 0.48 1.48
N TRP A 127 -11.90 0.74 1.46
CA TRP A 127 -10.86 -0.29 1.62
C TRP A 127 -10.87 -0.93 3.01
N VAL A 128 -11.03 -0.15 4.08
CA VAL A 128 -11.18 -0.66 5.46
C VAL A 128 -12.45 -1.50 5.58
N GLY A 129 -13.58 -1.00 5.07
CA GLY A 129 -14.85 -1.72 5.06
C GLY A 129 -14.75 -3.09 4.39
N LEU A 130 -14.17 -3.14 3.18
CA LEU A 130 -13.93 -4.39 2.46
C LEU A 130 -12.98 -5.33 3.22
N THR A 131 -11.96 -4.78 3.89
CA THR A 131 -11.02 -5.56 4.69
C THR A 131 -11.71 -6.19 5.90
N VAL A 132 -12.52 -5.42 6.64
CA VAL A 132 -13.29 -5.89 7.79
C VAL A 132 -14.31 -6.96 7.38
N ILE A 133 -15.04 -6.74 6.28
CA ILE A 133 -15.99 -7.73 5.75
C ILE A 133 -15.27 -9.03 5.39
N SER A 134 -14.11 -8.94 4.71
CA SER A 134 -13.30 -10.10 4.36
C SER A 134 -12.85 -10.88 5.60
N MET A 135 -12.38 -10.19 6.65
CA MET A 135 -11.94 -10.81 7.90
C MET A 135 -13.09 -11.48 8.65
N ARG A 136 -14.26 -10.82 8.73
CA ARG A 136 -15.47 -11.38 9.36
C ARG A 136 -16.00 -12.62 8.62
N ARG A 137 -15.87 -12.68 7.29
CA ARG A 137 -16.24 -13.86 6.49
C ARG A 137 -15.29 -15.02 6.74
N GLU A 138 -13.98 -14.75 6.82
CA GLU A 138 -12.97 -15.79 7.08
C GLU A 138 -13.15 -16.41 8.47
N SER A 139 -13.38 -15.59 9.51
CA SER A 139 -13.65 -16.07 10.88
C SER A 139 -14.93 -16.91 10.99
N ARG A 140 -16.01 -16.56 10.26
CA ARG A 140 -17.25 -17.34 10.26
C ARG A 140 -17.07 -18.73 9.66
N ASN A 141 -16.29 -18.84 8.57
CA ASN A 141 -16.00 -20.14 7.96
C ASN A 141 -15.14 -21.03 8.85
N THR A 142 -14.29 -20.48 9.72
CA THR A 142 -13.48 -21.27 10.66
C THR A 142 -14.29 -21.76 11.87
N LYS A 143 -15.39 -21.08 12.23
CA LYS A 143 -16.27 -21.49 13.35
C LYS A 143 -17.35 -22.51 12.94
N GLY A 144 -17.61 -22.66 11.64
CA GLY A 144 -18.58 -23.61 11.10
C GLY A 144 -17.97 -24.93 10.60
N GLN A 145 -16.66 -25.12 10.82
CA GLN A 145 -15.94 -26.39 10.68
C GLN A 145 -15.62 -26.91 12.08
#